data_AF-A0A1M5LCC9-F1
#
_entry.id   AF-A0A1M5LCC9-F1
#
_cell.length_a   1.000
_cell.length_b   1.000
_cell.length_c   1.000
_cell.angle_alpha   90.00
_cell.angle_beta   90.00
_cell.angle_gamma   90.00
#
_symmetry.space_group_name_H-M   'P 1'
#
loop_
_entity.id
_entity.type
_entity.pdbx_description
1 polymer ?
#
loop_
_entity_poly.entity_id
_entity_poly.type
_entity_poly.pdbx_seq_one_letter_code
_entity_poly.pdbx_strand_id
1 'polypeptide(L)'
;MKDKSHNDVELKYIDQKNEGLEAWIRKDKSDWIRLDFMLEYYLSRNVNLSKQYKGQLRDETIARQFYNLLYTKFSDDTSGGRNFDFQKYLSWQRSNYAEISNALKLMNT
;
A
#
# COMPACT_ATOMS: atom_id res chain seq x y z
N MET A 1 -9.53 3.51 -34.57
CA MET A 1 -9.16 4.24 -33.34
C MET A 1 -8.72 3.22 -32.31
N LYS A 2 -7.51 3.32 -31.76
CA LYS A 2 -7.05 2.41 -30.69
C LYS A 2 -7.40 3.08 -29.36
N ASP A 3 -8.53 2.69 -28.77
CA ASP A 3 -8.73 2.89 -27.34
C ASP A 3 -7.72 2.02 -26.61
N LYS A 4 -6.70 2.65 -26.04
CA LYS A 4 -5.77 2.03 -25.09
C LYS A 4 -5.88 2.76 -23.77
N SER A 5 -7.00 2.58 -23.07
CA SER A 5 -7.03 2.74 -21.62
C SER A 5 -6.80 1.37 -20.99
N HIS A 6 -5.56 0.86 -21.05
CA HIS A 6 -5.18 -0.23 -20.15
C HIS A 6 -5.05 0.39 -18.75
N ASN A 7 -6.03 0.10 -17.90
CA ASN A 7 -6.20 0.60 -16.54
C ASN A 7 -5.84 -0.51 -15.55
N ASP A 8 -4.75 -1.23 -15.78
CA ASP A 8 -4.57 -2.48 -15.07
C ASP A 8 -3.56 -2.26 -13.94
N VAL A 9 -4.08 -1.68 -12.84
CA VAL A 9 -3.42 -1.85 -11.55
C VAL A 9 -3.55 -3.31 -11.17
N GLU A 10 -2.42 -3.92 -10.87
CA GLU A 10 -2.33 -5.32 -10.48
C GLU A 10 -2.10 -5.42 -8.98
N LEU A 11 -2.82 -6.35 -8.35
CA LEU A 11 -2.67 -6.69 -6.93
C LEU A 11 -2.14 -8.12 -6.82
N LYS A 12 -1.06 -8.30 -6.06
CA LYS A 12 -0.42 -9.59 -5.83
C LYS A 12 -0.34 -9.89 -4.34
N TYR A 13 -0.72 -11.10 -3.97
CA TYR A 13 -0.60 -11.61 -2.60
C TYR A 13 0.58 -12.59 -2.49
N ILE A 14 1.29 -12.54 -1.37
CA ILE A 14 2.43 -13.41 -1.04
C ILE A 14 2.22 -13.96 0.38
N ASP A 15 2.15 -15.27 0.51
CA ASP A 15 2.12 -15.94 1.81
C ASP A 15 3.54 -15.91 2.43
N GLN A 16 3.63 -15.35 3.62
CA GLN A 16 4.81 -15.35 4.47
C GLN A 16 4.54 -16.33 5.61
N LYS A 17 4.85 -17.62 5.41
CA LYS A 17 4.59 -18.77 6.32
C LYS A 17 4.55 -18.49 7.84
N ASN A 18 5.40 -17.59 8.35
CA ASN A 18 5.48 -17.21 9.78
C ASN A 18 5.07 -15.76 10.09
N GLU A 19 4.89 -14.92 9.07
CA GLU A 19 4.62 -13.48 9.20
C GLU A 19 3.21 -13.10 8.72
N GLY A 20 2.47 -14.04 8.11
CA GLY A 20 1.11 -13.87 7.63
C GLY A 20 1.06 -13.58 6.12
N LEU A 21 0.07 -12.82 5.68
CA LEU A 21 -0.05 -12.44 4.27
C LEU A 21 0.63 -11.09 4.01
N GLU A 22 1.21 -10.93 2.83
CA GLU A 22 1.71 -9.66 2.30
C GLU A 22 1.02 -9.33 0.97
N ALA A 23 0.69 -8.07 0.74
CA ALA A 23 0.11 -7.62 -0.53
C ALA A 23 0.99 -6.56 -1.21
N TRP A 24 1.02 -6.61 -2.53
CA TRP A 24 1.78 -5.71 -3.39
C TRP A 24 0.91 -5.20 -4.52
N ILE A 25 1.14 -3.95 -4.92
CA ILE A 25 0.47 -3.30 -6.04
C ILE A 25 1.48 -2.86 -7.09
N ARG A 26 1.11 -2.90 -8.36
CA ARG A 26 1.85 -2.24 -9.46
C ARG A 26 0.89 -1.72 -10.52
N LYS A 27 1.37 -0.85 -11.40
CA LYS A 27 0.64 -0.44 -12.60
C LYS A 27 1.53 -0.63 -13.81
N ASP A 28 1.02 -1.36 -14.81
CA ASP A 28 1.78 -1.70 -16.02
C ASP A 28 3.16 -2.31 -15.69
N LYS A 29 4.24 -1.67 -16.18
CA LYS A 29 5.64 -2.08 -15.97
C LYS A 29 6.31 -1.33 -14.81
N SER A 30 5.54 -0.71 -13.91
CA SER A 30 6.10 -0.10 -12.71
C SER A 30 6.67 -1.16 -11.78
N ASP A 31 7.56 -0.73 -10.88
CA ASP A 31 7.99 -1.55 -9.76
C ASP A 31 6.78 -1.91 -8.87
N TRP A 32 6.85 -3.11 -8.27
CA TRP A 32 5.92 -3.53 -7.24
C TRP A 32 6.17 -2.72 -5.96
N ILE A 33 5.09 -2.21 -5.38
CA ILE A 33 5.10 -1.49 -4.11
C ILE A 33 4.29 -2.30 -3.10
N ARG A 34 4.83 -2.47 -1.89
CA ARG A 34 4.11 -3.11 -0.80
C ARG A 34 2.93 -2.24 -0.38
N LEU A 35 1.77 -2.86 -0.22
CA LEU A 35 0.56 -2.24 0.29
C LEU A 35 0.59 -2.32 1.82
N ASP A 36 1.12 -1.30 2.48
CA ASP A 36 1.32 -1.26 3.93
C ASP A 36 1.03 0.12 4.55
N PHE A 37 1.36 0.28 5.83
CA PHE A 37 1.15 1.53 6.56
C PHE A 37 1.99 2.71 6.02
N MET A 38 3.12 2.46 5.35
CA MET A 38 3.90 3.53 4.73
C MET A 38 3.17 4.10 3.52
N LEU A 39 2.54 3.24 2.72
CA LEU A 39 1.71 3.67 1.61
C LEU A 39 0.45 4.40 2.12
N GLU A 40 -0.19 3.88 3.17
CA GLU A 40 -1.33 4.56 3.83
C GLU A 40 -0.94 5.98 4.28
N TYR A 41 0.21 6.10 4.95
CA TYR A 41 0.73 7.37 5.44
C TYR A 41 1.07 8.33 4.30
N TYR A 42 1.71 7.84 3.24
CA TYR A 42 2.06 8.67 2.09
C TYR A 42 0.82 9.29 1.43
N LEU A 43 -0.26 8.51 1.32
CA LEU A 43 -1.51 8.96 0.70
C LEU A 43 -2.30 9.90 1.61
N SER A 44 -2.39 9.59 2.90
CA SER A 44 -3.41 10.18 3.79
C SER A 44 -2.85 10.86 5.04
N ARG A 45 -1.51 10.85 5.22
CA ARG A 45 -0.79 11.39 6.37
C ARG A 45 -1.24 10.82 7.73
N ASN A 46 -1.86 9.65 7.72
CA ASN A 46 -2.24 8.90 8.91
C ASN A 46 -2.07 7.39 8.66
N VAL A 47 -2.25 6.59 9.71
CA VAL A 47 -2.08 5.12 9.69
C VAL A 47 -3.21 4.41 10.44
N ASN A 48 -4.39 5.02 10.47
CA ASN A 48 -5.48 4.58 11.34
C ASN A 48 -5.96 3.17 10.97
N LEU A 49 -6.04 2.86 9.68
CA LEU A 49 -6.45 1.54 9.23
C LEU A 49 -5.38 0.51 9.59
N SER A 50 -4.11 0.77 9.29
CA SER A 50 -3.02 -0.13 9.67
C SER A 50 -2.96 -0.37 11.19
N LYS A 51 -3.22 0.66 12.00
CA LYS A 51 -3.29 0.51 13.47
C LYS A 51 -4.38 -0.44 13.92
N GLN A 52 -5.58 -0.33 13.36
CA GLN A 52 -6.72 -1.18 13.72
C GLN A 52 -6.40 -2.68 13.58
N TYR A 53 -5.57 -3.02 12.60
CA TYR A 53 -5.20 -4.40 12.28
C TYR A 53 -3.80 -4.80 12.80
N LYS A 54 -3.13 -3.93 13.56
CA LYS A 54 -1.79 -4.18 14.11
C LYS A 54 -1.79 -5.46 14.94
N GLY A 55 -0.81 -6.34 14.68
CA GLY A 55 -0.63 -7.61 15.39
C GLY A 55 -1.60 -8.73 15.00
N GLN A 56 -2.54 -8.47 14.08
CA GLN A 56 -3.57 -9.44 13.68
C GLN A 56 -3.34 -10.02 12.27
N LEU A 57 -2.39 -9.48 11.50
CA LEU A 57 -2.15 -9.85 10.10
C LEU A 57 -1.55 -11.27 9.89
N ARG A 58 -1.32 -12.01 10.97
CA ARG A 58 -0.99 -13.45 10.91
C ARG A 58 -2.21 -14.32 10.60
N ASP A 59 -3.41 -13.84 10.91
CA ASP A 59 -4.64 -14.48 10.44
C ASP A 59 -4.87 -14.07 8.98
N GLU A 60 -4.83 -15.04 8.07
CA GLU A 60 -4.98 -14.79 6.63
C GLU A 60 -6.32 -14.13 6.28
N THR A 61 -7.41 -14.46 6.98
CA THR A 61 -8.73 -13.89 6.72
C THR A 61 -8.72 -12.40 7.06
N ILE A 62 -8.16 -12.07 8.23
CA ILE A 62 -7.99 -10.69 8.67
C ILE A 62 -7.04 -9.93 7.74
N ALA A 63 -5.93 -10.56 7.33
CA ALA A 63 -4.95 -9.93 6.45
C ALA A 63 -5.53 -9.61 5.07
N ARG A 64 -6.29 -10.54 4.46
CA ARG A 64 -7.00 -10.29 3.20
C ARG A 64 -8.00 -9.15 3.33
N GLN A 65 -8.77 -9.11 4.41
CA GLN A 65 -9.70 -8.00 4.67
C GLN A 65 -8.95 -6.67 4.75
N PHE A 66 -7.87 -6.61 5.52
CA PHE A 66 -7.02 -5.43 5.67
C PHE A 66 -6.45 -4.93 4.32
N TYR A 67 -5.81 -5.81 3.54
CA TYR A 67 -5.22 -5.41 2.28
C TYR A 67 -6.27 -5.03 1.22
N ASN A 68 -7.44 -5.66 1.21
CA ASN A 68 -8.54 -5.20 0.36
C ASN A 68 -8.99 -3.78 0.73
N LEU A 69 -9.12 -3.48 2.03
CA LEU A 69 -9.49 -2.13 2.49
C LEU A 69 -8.42 -1.09 2.11
N LEU A 70 -7.14 -1.40 2.31
CA LEU A 70 -6.04 -0.52 1.88
C LEU A 70 -6.02 -0.33 0.37
N TYR A 71 -6.27 -1.39 -0.41
CA TYR A 71 -6.29 -1.31 -1.87
C TYR A 71 -7.46 -0.46 -2.38
N THR A 72 -8.64 -0.59 -1.77
CA THR A 72 -9.78 0.29 -2.05
C THR A 72 -9.42 1.74 -1.78
N LYS A 73 -8.83 2.03 -0.61
CA LYS A 73 -8.38 3.39 -0.27
C LYS A 73 -7.35 3.92 -1.27
N PHE A 74 -6.35 3.11 -1.62
CA PHE A 74 -5.39 3.45 -2.66
C PHE A 74 -6.10 3.78 -3.98
N SER A 75 -7.04 2.93 -4.41
CA SER A 75 -7.76 3.10 -5.66
C SER A 75 -8.59 4.38 -5.65
N ASP A 76 -9.28 4.69 -4.57
CA ASP A 76 -10.07 5.92 -4.43
C ASP A 76 -9.17 7.17 -4.47
N ASP A 77 -8.10 7.19 -3.66
CA ASP A 77 -7.20 8.35 -3.53
C ASP A 77 -6.38 8.61 -4.82
N THR A 78 -6.23 7.60 -5.68
CA THR A 78 -5.36 7.67 -6.87
C THR A 78 -6.08 7.48 -8.20
N SER A 79 -7.41 7.38 -8.18
CA SER A 79 -8.24 7.06 -9.36
C SER A 79 -7.83 5.74 -10.03
N GLY A 80 -7.80 4.66 -9.24
CA GLY A 80 -7.36 3.33 -9.65
C GLY A 80 -5.90 3.32 -10.08
N GLY A 81 -5.02 3.96 -9.30
CA GLY A 81 -3.60 4.11 -9.61
C GLY A 81 -3.28 5.03 -10.79
N ARG A 82 -4.28 5.66 -11.44
CA ARG A 82 -4.04 6.51 -12.61
C ARG A 82 -3.16 7.70 -12.28
N ASN A 83 -3.41 8.34 -11.14
CA ASN A 83 -2.74 9.56 -10.68
C ASN A 83 -1.63 9.27 -9.66
N PHE A 84 -1.29 8.00 -9.43
CA PHE A 84 -0.21 7.64 -8.51
C PHE A 84 1.14 7.61 -9.21
N ASP A 85 2.10 8.36 -8.67
CA ASP A 85 3.49 8.33 -9.13
C ASP A 85 4.28 7.32 -8.28
N PHE A 86 4.39 6.10 -8.79
CA PHE A 86 5.08 4.97 -8.17
C PHE A 86 6.57 5.26 -7.93
N GLN A 87 7.25 5.93 -8.87
CA GLN A 87 8.67 6.25 -8.75
C GLN A 87 8.93 7.34 -7.71
N LYS A 88 8.06 8.34 -7.65
CA LYS A 88 8.11 9.36 -6.60
C LYS A 88 7.90 8.76 -5.21
N TYR A 89 6.98 7.80 -5.07
CA TYR A 89 6.80 7.09 -3.80
C TYR A 89 8.05 6.30 -3.39
N LEU A 90 8.64 5.53 -4.31
CA LEU A 90 9.86 4.77 -4.02
C LEU A 90 11.05 5.68 -3.67
N SER A 91 11.17 6.82 -4.36
CA SER A 91 12.17 7.85 -4.02
C SER A 91 11.92 8.45 -2.63
N TRP A 92 10.66 8.71 -2.29
CA TRP A 92 10.25 9.18 -0.97
C TRP A 92 10.62 8.18 0.13
N GLN A 93 10.38 6.88 -0.07
CA GLN A 93 10.78 5.82 0.87
C GLN A 93 12.29 5.73 1.10
N ARG A 94 13.12 6.11 0.12
CA ARG A 94 14.59 6.06 0.25
C ARG A 94 15.19 7.31 0.86
N SER A 95 14.56 8.46 0.66
CA SER A 95 15.22 9.76 0.83
C SER A 95 14.59 10.63 1.92
N ASN A 96 13.45 10.23 2.50
CA ASN A 96 12.68 11.09 3.40
C ASN A 96 12.60 10.55 4.84
N TYR A 97 13.75 10.56 5.51
CA TYR A 97 13.91 9.99 6.87
C TYR A 97 12.94 10.60 7.89
N ALA A 98 12.68 11.90 7.83
CA ALA A 98 11.78 12.59 8.75
C ALA A 98 10.33 12.09 8.61
N GLU A 99 9.84 11.95 7.38
CA GLU A 99 8.50 11.44 7.08
C GLU A 99 8.34 9.98 7.51
N ILE A 100 9.35 9.16 7.25
CA ILE A 100 9.41 7.76 7.71
C ILE A 100 9.36 7.69 9.25
N SER A 101 10.12 8.55 9.92
CA SER A 101 10.12 8.63 11.39
C SER A 101 8.74 9.03 11.92
N ASN A 102 8.05 9.97 11.27
CA ASN A 102 6.70 10.38 11.66
C ASN A 102 5.68 9.26 11.47
N ALA A 103 5.73 8.54 10.35
CA ALA A 103 4.87 7.38 10.11
C ALA A 103 5.07 6.29 11.19
N LEU A 104 6.34 5.99 11.53
CA LEU A 104 6.68 5.03 12.59
C LEU A 104 6.21 5.48 13.96
N LYS A 105 6.37 6.76 14.30
CA LYS A 105 5.84 7.32 15.55
C LYS A 105 4.33 7.13 15.62
N LEU A 106 3.61 7.53 14.57
CA LEU A 106 2.17 7.33 14.52
C LEU A 106 1.84 5.86 14.74
N MET A 107 2.46 4.92 14.03
CA MET A 107 2.17 3.49 14.16
C MET A 107 2.41 2.91 15.57
N ASN A 108 3.21 3.59 16.40
CA ASN A 108 3.58 3.16 17.74
C ASN A 108 2.90 3.92 18.88
N THR A 109 2.23 5.03 18.58
CA THR A 109 1.32 5.73 19.52
C THR A 109 -0.02 5.01 19.60
#